data_AF-A0A562UY29-F1
#
_entry.id   AF-A0A562UY29-F1
#
_cell.length_a   1.000
_cell.length_b   1.000
_cell.length_c   1.000
_cell.angle_alpha   90.00
_cell.angle_beta   90.00
_cell.angle_gamma   90.00
#
_symmetry.space_group_name_H-M   'P 1'
#
loop_
_entity.id
_entity.type
_entity.pdbx_description
1 polymer ?
#
loop_
_entity_poly.entity_id
_entity_poly.type
_entity_poly.pdbx_seq_one_letter_code
_entity_poly.pdbx_strand_id
1 'polypeptide(L)'
;MTETSRPAADRFTPGETLYRSDLRFRMWEYTVSHSTVLFRGDSAPDGTFTDLIFKPVDHLDVPTELDGVTVRYPTEAELDSPDRCFMVESGGATHRVTAAAFWWDTVHGDQRDFSRFADPDEHPVPWRHHVLPGTTAGLRSPMAPAAELRDALDGRHRQVYAVIDPRGGIASVRLTRADAEAEARRIAERLGDDAYRVEATPVVF
;
A
#
# COMPACT_ATOMS: atom_id res chain seq x y z
N MET A 1 -22.34 -16.23 0.62
CA MET A 1 -21.26 -15.99 1.59
C MET A 1 -20.03 -16.64 0.99
N THR A 2 -19.34 -15.88 0.13
CA THR A 2 -18.31 -16.40 -0.78
C THR A 2 -16.95 -16.11 -0.16
N GLU A 3 -16.27 -17.17 0.25
CA GLU A 3 -14.98 -17.18 0.89
C GLU A 3 -13.90 -16.80 -0.14
N THR A 4 -13.40 -15.57 -0.09
CA THR A 4 -12.31 -15.11 -0.96
C THR A 4 -10.99 -15.65 -0.43
N SER A 5 -10.69 -16.90 -0.77
CA SER A 5 -9.44 -17.59 -0.44
C SER A 5 -8.25 -16.92 -1.13
N ARG A 6 -7.25 -16.60 -0.32
CA ARG A 6 -5.96 -16.00 -0.68
C ARG A 6 -5.09 -16.98 -1.49
N PRO A 7 -4.57 -16.61 -2.68
CA PRO A 7 -3.37 -17.23 -3.20
C PRO A 7 -2.16 -16.42 -2.73
N ALA A 8 -1.24 -17.06 -2.01
CA ALA A 8 0.11 -16.57 -1.84
C ALA A 8 0.91 -16.89 -3.13
N ALA A 9 1.96 -16.13 -3.45
CA ALA A 9 2.69 -16.20 -4.73
C ALA A 9 3.21 -17.61 -5.08
N ASP A 10 3.39 -18.45 -4.08
CA ASP A 10 3.70 -19.89 -4.11
C ASP A 10 2.58 -20.79 -4.69
N ARG A 11 1.50 -20.21 -5.24
CA ARG A 11 0.36 -20.95 -5.83
C ARG A 11 0.08 -20.68 -7.31
N PHE A 12 0.79 -19.76 -7.96
CA PHE A 12 0.51 -19.45 -9.36
C PHE A 12 1.26 -20.39 -10.31
N THR A 13 0.59 -20.80 -11.38
CA THR A 13 1.24 -21.63 -12.41
C THR A 13 2.09 -20.73 -13.29
N PRO A 14 3.33 -21.10 -13.65
CA PRO A 14 4.13 -20.32 -14.60
C PRO A 14 3.36 -20.00 -15.89
N GLY A 15 3.38 -18.72 -16.29
CA GLY A 15 2.65 -18.21 -17.46
C GLY A 15 1.13 -17.99 -17.25
N GLU A 16 0.58 -18.32 -16.08
CA GLU A 16 -0.85 -18.15 -15.79
C GLU A 16 -1.26 -16.68 -15.87
N THR A 17 -2.31 -16.40 -16.65
CA THR A 17 -2.92 -15.07 -16.67
C THR A 17 -3.76 -14.88 -15.41
N LEU A 18 -3.38 -13.91 -14.58
CA LEU A 18 -4.03 -13.58 -13.32
C LEU A 18 -5.16 -12.56 -13.51
N TYR A 19 -4.94 -11.59 -14.41
CA TYR A 19 -5.90 -10.55 -14.73
C TYR A 19 -5.75 -10.10 -16.19
N ARG A 20 -6.86 -9.75 -16.83
CA ARG A 20 -6.88 -9.13 -18.15
C ARG A 20 -8.01 -8.11 -18.25
N SER A 21 -7.71 -6.98 -18.88
CA SER A 21 -8.69 -5.95 -19.24
C SER A 21 -8.21 -5.17 -20.46
N ASP A 22 -9.14 -4.77 -21.33
CA ASP A 22 -8.85 -3.88 -22.46
C ASP A 22 -8.97 -2.40 -22.08
N LEU A 23 -9.36 -2.10 -20.83
CA LEU A 23 -9.46 -0.74 -20.33
C LEU A 23 -8.08 -0.11 -20.15
N ARG A 24 -8.05 1.21 -20.20
CA ARG A 24 -6.87 1.98 -19.81
C ARG A 24 -6.75 2.02 -18.29
N PHE A 25 -5.52 1.98 -17.80
CA PHE A 25 -5.21 2.12 -16.39
C PHE A 25 -4.19 3.24 -16.19
N ARG A 26 -4.35 4.01 -15.12
CA ARG A 26 -3.37 5.01 -14.66
C ARG A 26 -2.83 4.64 -13.30
N MET A 27 -1.54 4.88 -13.07
CA MET A 27 -0.95 4.81 -11.75
C MET A 27 -1.61 5.88 -10.89
N TRP A 28 -2.42 5.43 -9.94
CA TRP A 28 -3.20 6.29 -9.07
C TRP A 28 -2.44 6.60 -7.79
N GLU A 29 -1.73 5.60 -7.26
CA GLU A 29 -0.93 5.74 -6.06
C GLU A 29 0.35 4.91 -6.13
N TYR A 30 1.44 5.50 -5.67
CA TYR A 30 2.69 4.81 -5.43
C TYR A 30 3.26 5.27 -4.09
N THR A 31 3.15 4.41 -3.08
CA THR A 31 3.63 4.70 -1.73
C THR A 31 4.90 3.93 -1.45
N VAL A 32 6.04 4.64 -1.53
CA VAL A 32 7.37 4.07 -1.25
C VAL A 32 7.45 3.48 0.16
N SER A 33 6.91 4.17 1.16
CA SER A 33 6.95 3.72 2.57
C SER A 33 6.14 2.45 2.85
N HIS A 34 5.19 2.12 1.99
CA HIS A 34 4.36 0.92 2.11
C HIS A 34 4.64 -0.08 0.98
N SER A 35 5.64 0.21 0.14
CA SER A 35 5.98 -0.53 -1.07
C SER A 35 4.71 -0.93 -1.84
N THR A 36 3.79 0.01 -2.07
CA THR A 36 2.51 -0.29 -2.72
C THR A 36 2.40 0.52 -4.00
N VAL A 37 1.99 -0.13 -5.08
CA VAL A 37 1.57 0.56 -6.31
C VAL A 37 0.13 0.17 -6.60
N LEU A 38 -0.67 1.18 -6.95
CA LEU A 38 -2.06 1.04 -7.32
C LEU A 38 -2.27 1.65 -8.71
N PHE A 39 -2.79 0.84 -9.62
CA PHE A 39 -3.30 1.29 -10.90
C PHE A 39 -4.82 1.28 -10.89
N ARG A 40 -5.44 2.34 -11.38
CA ARG A 40 -6.89 2.46 -11.48
C ARG A 40 -7.30 2.50 -12.94
N GLY A 41 -8.24 1.63 -13.29
CA GLY A 41 -8.84 1.55 -14.61
C GLY A 41 -9.80 2.70 -14.87
N ASP A 42 -9.98 3.05 -16.14
CA ASP A 42 -11.01 3.96 -16.59
C ASP A 42 -12.42 3.48 -16.18
N SER A 43 -13.32 4.42 -15.92
CA SER A 43 -14.68 4.12 -15.50
C SER A 43 -15.45 3.56 -16.67
N ALA A 44 -16.10 2.42 -16.45
CA ALA A 44 -17.14 1.95 -17.33
C ALA A 44 -18.37 2.88 -17.25
N PRO A 45 -19.27 2.86 -18.24
CA PRO A 45 -20.46 3.70 -18.26
C PRO A 45 -21.41 3.54 -17.06
N ASP A 46 -21.33 2.40 -16.36
CA ASP A 46 -22.09 2.11 -15.14
C ASP A 46 -21.43 2.65 -13.86
N GLY A 47 -20.33 3.39 -13.98
CA GLY A 47 -19.58 3.97 -12.87
C GLY A 47 -18.70 2.96 -12.14
N THR A 48 -18.48 1.76 -12.68
CA THR A 48 -17.47 0.83 -12.15
C THR A 48 -16.08 1.19 -12.63
N PHE A 49 -15.08 0.93 -11.80
CA PHE A 49 -13.67 0.93 -12.21
C PHE A 49 -12.95 -0.21 -11.50
N THR A 50 -11.80 -0.63 -12.02
CA THR A 50 -10.98 -1.67 -11.39
C THR A 50 -9.71 -1.07 -10.81
N ASP A 51 -9.38 -1.42 -9.57
CA ASP A 51 -8.08 -1.17 -8.98
C ASP A 51 -7.20 -2.42 -9.10
N LEU A 52 -5.95 -2.25 -9.52
CA LEU A 52 -4.90 -3.26 -9.54
C LEU A 52 -3.83 -2.87 -8.54
N ILE A 53 -3.41 -3.81 -7.69
CA ILE A 53 -2.52 -3.53 -6.57
C ILE A 53 -1.41 -4.55 -6.52
N PHE A 54 -0.19 -4.06 -6.35
CA PHE A 54 0.97 -4.89 -6.05
C PHE A 54 1.55 -4.48 -4.71
N LYS A 55 1.86 -5.46 -3.84
CA LYS A 55 2.37 -5.20 -2.49
C LYS A 55 3.04 -6.43 -1.83
N PRO A 56 4.11 -6.22 -1.04
CA PRO A 56 5.06 -5.12 -1.15
C PRO A 56 5.77 -5.20 -2.51
N VAL A 57 6.05 -4.05 -3.12
CA VAL A 57 6.79 -3.86 -4.37
C VAL A 57 8.26 -3.62 -4.05
N ASP A 58 9.11 -4.51 -4.54
CA ASP A 58 10.57 -4.41 -4.45
C ASP A 58 11.16 -3.71 -5.69
N HIS A 59 10.52 -3.89 -6.86
CA HIS A 59 10.93 -3.28 -8.13
C HIS A 59 9.73 -2.99 -9.02
N LEU A 60 9.76 -1.85 -9.71
CA LEU A 60 8.68 -1.38 -10.56
C LEU A 60 9.25 -0.86 -11.89
N ASP A 61 9.06 -1.62 -12.96
CA ASP A 61 9.40 -1.23 -14.33
C ASP A 61 8.14 -1.28 -15.20
N VAL A 62 7.21 -0.36 -14.92
CA VAL A 62 5.93 -0.17 -15.64
C VAL A 62 5.70 1.32 -15.85
N PRO A 63 5.14 1.74 -16.99
CA PRO A 63 4.77 3.13 -17.22
C PRO A 63 3.64 3.58 -16.27
N THR A 64 3.46 4.89 -16.12
CA THR A 64 2.38 5.45 -15.30
C THR A 64 0.99 5.31 -15.94
N GLU A 65 0.93 4.96 -17.22
CA GLU A 65 -0.31 4.72 -17.96
C GLU A 65 -0.18 3.41 -18.74
N LEU A 66 -1.25 2.64 -18.77
CA LEU A 66 -1.34 1.34 -19.44
C LEU A 66 -2.54 1.37 -20.39
N ASP A 67 -2.33 1.06 -21.67
CA ASP A 67 -3.39 0.94 -22.69
C ASP A 67 -3.74 -0.54 -22.88
N GLY A 68 -4.79 -0.98 -22.19
CA GLY A 68 -5.03 -2.39 -21.91
C GLY A 68 -4.01 -2.96 -20.92
N VAL A 69 -4.38 -4.04 -20.23
CA VAL A 69 -3.49 -4.70 -19.27
C VAL A 69 -3.74 -6.21 -19.26
N THR A 70 -2.67 -6.98 -19.33
CA THR A 70 -2.66 -8.40 -18.92
C THR A 70 -1.60 -8.56 -17.83
N VAL A 71 -2.02 -9.00 -16.65
CA VAL A 71 -1.11 -9.37 -15.56
C VAL A 71 -1.04 -10.89 -15.54
N ARG A 72 0.17 -11.43 -15.66
CA ARG A 72 0.42 -12.87 -15.60
C ARG A 72 1.57 -13.21 -14.68
N TYR A 73 1.57 -14.44 -14.20
CA TYR A 73 2.76 -14.99 -13.58
C TYR A 73 3.84 -15.24 -14.65
N PRO A 74 5.13 -15.01 -14.36
CA PRO A 74 6.22 -15.27 -15.30
C PRO A 74 6.21 -16.74 -15.75
N THR A 75 6.63 -16.99 -16.99
CA THR A 75 6.91 -18.34 -17.48
C THR A 75 8.19 -18.87 -16.85
N GLU A 76 8.42 -20.18 -16.91
CA GLU A 76 9.65 -20.80 -16.37
C GLU A 76 10.94 -20.17 -16.92
N ALA A 77 10.93 -19.76 -18.20
CA ALA A 77 12.07 -19.12 -18.85
C ALA A 77 12.31 -17.68 -18.38
N GLU A 78 11.31 -17.02 -17.80
CA GLU A 78 11.38 -15.64 -17.29
C GLU A 78 11.65 -15.58 -15.78
N LEU A 79 11.63 -16.72 -15.08
CA LEU A 79 11.93 -16.81 -13.66
C LEU A 79 13.45 -16.77 -13.40
N ASP A 80 14.00 -15.57 -13.26
CA ASP A 80 15.39 -15.39 -12.80
C ASP A 80 15.57 -15.70 -11.30
N SER A 81 14.47 -15.67 -10.53
CA SER A 81 14.42 -15.90 -9.08
C SER A 81 13.01 -16.35 -8.69
N PRO A 82 12.85 -17.29 -7.74
CA PRO A 82 11.64 -18.11 -7.66
C PRO A 82 10.33 -17.41 -7.25
N ASP A 83 10.31 -16.27 -6.55
CA ASP A 83 9.13 -16.05 -5.67
C ASP A 83 8.33 -14.74 -5.76
N ARG A 84 8.68 -13.73 -6.58
CA ARG A 84 8.04 -12.39 -6.40
C ARG A 84 7.92 -11.55 -7.66
N CYS A 85 7.57 -12.12 -8.80
CA CYS A 85 7.51 -11.35 -10.04
C CYS A 85 6.17 -11.50 -10.74
N PHE A 86 5.71 -10.41 -11.34
CA PHE A 86 4.54 -10.35 -12.21
C PHE A 86 4.93 -9.70 -13.53
N MET A 87 4.46 -10.27 -14.63
CA MET A 87 4.62 -9.69 -15.96
C MET A 87 3.37 -8.87 -16.27
N VAL A 88 3.57 -7.61 -16.65
CA VAL A 88 2.50 -6.69 -17.01
C VAL A 88 2.63 -6.38 -18.49
N GLU A 89 1.67 -6.81 -19.28
CA GLU A 89 1.62 -6.55 -20.73
C GLU A 89 0.63 -5.42 -20.99
N SER A 90 1.06 -4.39 -21.72
CA SER A 90 0.25 -3.22 -22.04
C SER A 90 0.76 -2.52 -23.30
N GLY A 91 -0.14 -2.04 -24.18
CA GLY A 91 0.26 -1.30 -25.38
C GLY A 91 1.23 -2.03 -26.31
N GLY A 92 1.26 -3.38 -26.28
CA GLY A 92 2.22 -4.20 -27.04
C GLY A 92 3.62 -4.32 -26.42
N ALA A 93 3.84 -3.76 -25.24
CA ALA A 93 5.07 -3.91 -24.45
C ALA A 93 4.85 -4.86 -23.27
N THR A 94 5.95 -5.44 -22.79
CA THR A 94 5.97 -6.29 -21.59
C THR A 94 6.86 -5.65 -20.55
N HIS A 95 6.33 -5.58 -19.34
CA HIS A 95 6.88 -4.88 -18.19
C HIS A 95 7.00 -5.82 -16.99
N ARG A 96 7.81 -5.44 -16.01
CA ARG A 96 8.10 -6.27 -14.83
C ARG A 96 7.74 -5.54 -13.54
N VAL A 97 6.99 -6.21 -12.68
CA VAL A 97 6.74 -5.78 -11.30
C VAL A 97 7.24 -6.86 -10.36
N THR A 98 8.23 -6.54 -9.53
CA THR A 98 8.64 -7.44 -8.45
C THR A 98 7.85 -7.08 -7.22
N ALA A 99 6.93 -7.95 -6.81
CA ALA A 99 6.12 -7.76 -5.61
C ALA A 99 5.79 -9.10 -4.94
N ALA A 100 5.56 -9.09 -3.63
CA ALA A 100 5.21 -10.34 -2.94
C ALA A 100 3.78 -10.80 -3.21
N ALA A 101 2.91 -9.92 -3.71
CA ALA A 101 1.55 -10.26 -4.07
C ALA A 101 0.91 -9.24 -5.02
N PHE A 102 -0.14 -9.72 -5.69
CA PHE A 102 -0.96 -9.00 -6.65
C PHE A 102 -2.45 -9.24 -6.33
N TRP A 103 -3.25 -8.18 -6.39
CA TRP A 103 -4.70 -8.23 -6.22
C TRP A 103 -5.39 -7.26 -7.17
N TRP A 104 -6.66 -7.51 -7.44
CA TRP A 104 -7.53 -6.59 -8.16
C TRP A 104 -8.93 -6.59 -7.57
N ASP A 105 -9.65 -5.50 -7.77
CA ASP A 105 -11.07 -5.42 -7.45
C ASP A 105 -11.81 -4.42 -8.31
N THR A 106 -13.06 -4.76 -8.64
CA THR A 106 -13.99 -3.86 -9.29
C THR A 106 -14.81 -3.13 -8.24
N VAL A 107 -14.68 -1.81 -8.22
CA VAL A 107 -15.33 -0.90 -7.29
C VAL A 107 -16.42 -0.14 -8.04
N HIS A 108 -17.57 0.06 -7.40
CA HIS A 108 -18.57 1.04 -7.83
C HIS A 108 -18.33 2.34 -7.05
N GLY A 109 -18.20 3.47 -7.73
CA GLY A 109 -18.02 4.75 -7.05
C GLY A 109 -17.51 5.85 -7.96
N ASP A 110 -17.16 7.00 -7.37
CA ASP A 110 -16.46 8.04 -8.09
C ASP A 110 -14.98 7.65 -8.22
N GLN A 111 -14.40 7.75 -9.40
CA GLN A 111 -12.96 7.50 -9.58
C GLN A 111 -12.06 8.40 -8.73
N ARG A 112 -12.59 9.52 -8.23
CA ARG A 112 -11.91 10.44 -7.32
C ARG A 112 -11.91 9.95 -5.87
N ASP A 113 -12.74 8.97 -5.53
CA ASP A 113 -12.78 8.38 -4.20
C ASP A 113 -11.47 7.66 -3.90
N PHE A 114 -11.05 7.65 -2.63
CA PHE A 114 -9.89 6.89 -2.21
C PHE A 114 -10.10 5.41 -2.54
N SER A 115 -9.01 4.72 -2.92
CA SER A 115 -9.11 3.26 -3.04
C SER A 115 -9.36 2.67 -1.66
N ARG A 116 -10.26 1.69 -1.56
CA ARG A 116 -10.47 0.88 -0.34
C ARG A 116 -9.19 0.20 0.17
N PHE A 117 -8.17 0.12 -0.68
CA PHE A 117 -6.87 -0.47 -0.36
C PHE A 117 -5.79 0.56 -0.05
N ALA A 118 -6.09 1.83 -0.30
CA ALA A 118 -5.21 2.96 -0.05
C ALA A 118 -5.84 3.99 0.90
N ASP A 119 -6.94 3.62 1.55
CA ASP A 119 -7.61 4.48 2.52
C ASP A 119 -6.73 4.64 3.76
N PRO A 120 -6.29 5.87 4.09
CA PRO A 120 -5.54 6.12 5.31
C PRO A 120 -6.38 5.97 6.58
N ASP A 121 -7.73 5.96 6.53
CA ASP A 121 -8.58 6.20 7.71
C ASP A 121 -9.65 5.13 8.10
N GLU A 122 -10.22 4.22 7.29
CA GLU A 122 -11.28 3.27 7.79
C GLU A 122 -11.26 1.88 7.09
N HIS A 123 -11.33 0.69 7.73
CA HIS A 123 -12.13 0.21 8.86
C HIS A 123 -11.36 -0.69 9.86
N PRO A 124 -11.74 -0.68 11.16
CA PRO A 124 -11.25 -1.65 12.13
C PRO A 124 -11.91 -3.01 11.90
N VAL A 125 -11.24 -3.92 11.19
CA VAL A 125 -11.61 -5.35 11.26
C VAL A 125 -11.47 -5.76 12.74
N PRO A 126 -12.51 -6.34 13.38
CA PRO A 126 -12.44 -6.77 14.77
C PRO A 126 -11.59 -8.03 14.84
N TRP A 127 -10.27 -7.86 14.86
CA TRP A 127 -9.35 -8.93 15.18
C TRP A 127 -9.60 -9.33 16.63
N ARG A 128 -10.15 -10.53 16.85
CA ARG A 128 -10.20 -11.16 18.17
C ARG A 128 -8.76 -11.46 18.58
N HIS A 129 -8.17 -10.55 19.34
CA HIS A 129 -6.78 -10.64 19.79
C HIS A 129 -6.59 -11.86 20.72
N HIS A 130 -5.80 -12.84 20.27
CA HIS A 130 -4.90 -13.55 21.17
C HIS A 130 -3.51 -12.93 21.02
N VAL A 131 -3.09 -12.19 22.04
CA VAL A 131 -1.76 -11.58 22.14
C VAL A 131 -0.76 -12.69 22.41
N LEU A 132 0.21 -12.89 21.51
CA LEU A 132 1.42 -13.65 21.85
C LEU A 132 2.31 -12.77 22.76
N PRO A 133 2.99 -13.35 23.77
CA PRO A 133 3.76 -12.57 24.72
C PRO A 133 4.92 -11.87 24.01
N GLY A 134 5.03 -10.55 24.18
CA GLY A 134 6.29 -9.84 23.97
C GLY A 134 6.31 -8.61 23.05
N THR A 135 5.26 -8.26 22.30
CA THR A 135 5.28 -6.97 21.54
C THR A 135 3.89 -6.51 21.10
N THR A 136 3.28 -5.58 21.85
CA THR A 136 2.21 -4.72 21.32
C THR A 136 2.26 -3.36 21.99
N ALA A 137 2.68 -2.34 21.25
CA ALA A 137 2.48 -0.93 21.60
C ALA A 137 1.56 -0.22 20.59
N GLY A 138 0.54 -0.92 20.05
CA GLY A 138 -0.67 -0.27 19.54
C GLY A 138 -0.56 0.62 18.28
N LEU A 139 0.28 0.30 17.30
CA LEU A 139 0.33 1.02 16.01
C LEU A 139 -0.13 0.09 14.87
N ARG A 140 -1.25 0.41 14.20
CA ARG A 140 -2.04 -0.48 13.33
C ARG A 140 -1.80 -0.31 11.81
N SER A 141 -0.55 -0.16 11.36
CA SER A 141 -0.15 -0.37 9.96
C SER A 141 1.36 -0.66 9.95
N PRO A 142 1.92 -1.55 9.09
CA PRO A 142 3.28 -1.99 9.29
C PRO A 142 4.22 -0.85 8.90
N MET A 143 4.88 -0.30 9.92
CA MET A 143 6.12 0.44 9.75
C MET A 143 7.09 -0.42 8.93
N ALA A 144 8.00 0.27 8.23
CA ALA A 144 9.30 -0.26 7.85
C ALA A 144 9.78 -1.29 8.90
N PRO A 145 10.15 -2.54 8.52
CA PRO A 145 10.66 -3.53 9.46
C PRO A 145 11.66 -2.90 10.43
N ALA A 146 11.68 -3.35 11.68
CA ALA A 146 12.49 -2.72 12.74
C ALA A 146 13.98 -2.56 12.37
N ALA A 147 14.49 -3.37 11.43
CA ALA A 147 15.81 -3.22 10.83
C ALA A 147 15.94 -1.97 9.93
N GLU A 148 14.95 -1.70 9.08
CA GLU A 148 14.90 -0.54 8.19
C GLU A 148 14.63 0.76 8.98
N LEU A 149 13.78 0.69 10.02
CA LEU A 149 13.65 1.80 10.96
C LEU A 149 14.97 2.05 11.72
N ARG A 150 15.69 0.98 12.10
CA ARG A 150 16.97 1.07 12.80
C ARG A 150 18.07 1.64 11.89
N ASP A 151 18.12 1.23 10.63
CA ASP A 151 19.02 1.77 9.61
C ASP A 151 18.69 3.23 9.28
N ALA A 152 17.41 3.60 9.21
CA ALA A 152 17.00 5.00 9.02
C ALA A 152 17.28 5.87 10.25
N LEU A 153 17.28 5.29 11.44
CA LEU A 153 17.51 6.02 12.69
C LEU A 153 18.99 6.16 13.05
N ASP A 154 19.92 5.41 12.42
CA ASP A 154 21.40 5.50 12.39
C ASP A 154 22.07 6.29 13.55
N GLY A 155 21.61 6.10 14.79
CA GLY A 155 22.00 6.90 15.95
C GLY A 155 21.68 8.41 15.91
N ARG A 156 21.13 8.96 14.83
CA ARG A 156 20.89 10.41 14.64
C ARG A 156 19.61 10.90 15.30
N HIS A 157 18.61 10.04 15.42
CA HIS A 157 17.31 10.38 15.97
C HIS A 157 17.04 9.58 17.24
N ARG A 158 16.99 10.27 18.39
CA ARG A 158 16.68 9.66 19.70
C ARG A 158 15.18 9.53 19.96
N GLN A 159 14.37 10.20 19.15
CA GLN A 159 12.92 10.32 19.31
C GLN A 159 12.27 10.33 17.94
N VAL A 160 11.05 9.81 17.88
CA VAL A 160 10.10 10.03 16.78
C VAL A 160 8.97 10.92 17.29
N TYR A 161 8.29 11.61 16.39
CA TYR A 161 7.22 12.55 16.72
C TYR A 161 5.90 12.05 16.14
N ALA A 162 4.97 11.68 17.00
CA ALA A 162 3.64 11.23 16.63
C ALA A 162 2.67 12.41 16.59
N VAL A 163 1.89 12.51 15.52
CA VAL A 163 0.72 13.40 15.43
C VAL A 163 -0.48 12.60 15.97
N ILE A 164 -1.05 13.09 17.06
CA ILE A 164 -2.16 12.47 17.77
C ILE A 164 -3.44 13.20 17.41
N ASP A 165 -4.47 12.45 17.04
CA ASP A 165 -5.80 12.95 16.72
C ASP A 165 -6.58 13.37 17.99
N PRO A 166 -7.72 14.05 17.83
CA PRO A 166 -8.54 14.53 18.96
C PRO A 166 -9.12 13.41 19.83
N ARG A 167 -9.19 12.19 19.32
CA ARG A 167 -9.67 10.99 20.02
C ARG A 167 -8.52 10.23 20.71
N GLY A 168 -7.29 10.71 20.60
CA GLY A 168 -6.10 10.09 21.18
C GLY A 168 -5.45 9.01 20.31
N GLY A 169 -5.90 8.83 19.06
CA GLY A 169 -5.28 7.94 18.08
C GLY A 169 -4.04 8.56 17.43
N ILE A 170 -3.15 7.74 16.87
CA ILE A 170 -1.95 8.21 16.17
C ILE A 170 -2.30 8.34 14.69
N ALA A 171 -2.35 9.58 14.19
CA ALA A 171 -2.65 9.91 12.80
C ALA A 171 -1.42 9.80 11.90
N SER A 172 -0.23 10.17 12.39
CA SER A 172 1.02 10.00 11.65
C SER A 172 2.24 10.00 12.56
N VAL A 173 3.40 9.57 12.05
CA VAL A 173 4.70 9.65 12.73
C VAL A 173 5.72 10.31 11.80
N ARG A 174 6.60 11.14 12.37
CA ARG A 174 7.68 11.88 11.69
C ARG A 174 8.99 11.75 12.46
N LEU A 175 10.11 11.92 11.76
CA LEU A 175 11.44 11.86 12.36
C LEU A 175 11.86 13.19 13.01
N THR A 176 11.22 14.31 12.63
CA THR A 176 11.44 15.62 13.23
C THR A 176 10.15 16.21 13.76
N ARG A 177 10.27 17.06 14.78
CA ARG A 177 9.15 17.79 15.36
C ARG A 177 8.51 18.74 14.35
N ALA A 178 9.34 19.44 13.57
CA ALA A 178 8.88 20.41 12.59
C ALA A 178 7.97 19.77 11.53
N ASP A 179 8.34 18.57 11.06
CA ASP A 179 7.52 17.83 10.10
C ASP A 179 6.21 17.34 10.73
N ALA A 180 6.23 16.92 12.00
CA ALA A 180 5.01 16.51 12.70
C ALA A 180 4.07 17.70 12.91
N GLU A 181 4.60 18.88 13.24
CA GLU A 181 3.80 20.10 13.41
C GLU A 181 3.26 20.62 12.07
N ALA A 182 4.03 20.53 10.98
CA ALA A 182 3.56 20.85 9.65
C ALA A 182 2.44 19.91 9.19
N GLU A 183 2.58 18.61 9.47
CA GLU A 183 1.54 17.63 9.18
C GLU A 183 0.27 17.87 10.02
N ALA A 184 0.42 18.14 11.32
CA ALA A 184 -0.70 18.45 12.20
C ALA A 184 -1.49 19.67 11.69
N ARG A 185 -0.81 20.75 11.28
CA ARG A 185 -1.46 21.93 10.68
C ARG A 185 -2.18 21.59 9.38
N ARG A 186 -1.55 20.83 8.49
CA ARG A 186 -2.15 20.42 7.22
C ARG A 186 -3.42 19.61 7.43
N ILE A 187 -3.41 18.69 8.41
CA ILE A 187 -4.57 17.88 8.75
C ILE A 187 -5.67 18.75 9.38
N ALA A 188 -5.30 19.65 10.29
CA ALA A 188 -6.23 20.58 10.92
C ALA A 188 -6.93 21.50 9.90
N GLU A 189 -6.17 22.09 8.97
CA GLU A 189 -6.71 22.91 7.87
C GLU A 189 -7.67 22.12 6.98
N ARG A 190 -7.38 20.84 6.72
CA ARG A 190 -8.21 19.98 5.87
C ARG A 190 -9.50 19.54 6.54
N LEU A 191 -9.44 19.23 7.83
CA LEU A 191 -10.56 18.63 8.58
C LEU A 191 -11.33 19.65 9.43
N GLY A 192 -10.85 20.89 9.52
CA GLY A 192 -11.45 21.96 10.31
C GLY A 192 -11.32 21.75 11.82
N ASP A 193 -10.29 21.03 12.26
CA ASP A 193 -10.11 20.64 13.67
C ASP A 193 -8.67 20.89 14.14
N ASP A 194 -8.48 21.85 15.05
CA ASP A 194 -7.18 22.23 15.60
C ASP A 194 -6.71 21.34 16.76
N ALA A 195 -7.44 20.25 17.09
CA ALA A 195 -7.11 19.41 18.24
C ALA A 195 -6.00 18.36 17.98
N TYR A 196 -5.35 18.38 16.82
CA TYR A 196 -4.18 17.54 16.56
C TYR A 196 -2.96 18.02 17.36
N ARG A 197 -2.34 17.10 18.10
CA ARG A 197 -1.19 17.39 18.97
C ARG A 197 0.02 16.56 18.60
N VAL A 198 1.22 17.09 18.82
CA VAL A 198 2.48 16.37 18.55
C VAL A 198 3.08 15.85 19.84
N GLU A 199 3.34 14.55 19.91
CA GLU A 199 4.02 13.89 21.03
C GLU A 199 5.36 13.32 20.59
N ALA A 200 6.41 13.57 21.38
CA ALA A 200 7.72 12.98 21.16
C ALA A 200 7.83 11.65 21.91
N THR A 201 8.14 10.58 21.19
CA THR A 201 8.29 9.24 21.73
C THR A 201 9.75 8.80 21.61
N PRO A 202 10.43 8.45 22.72
CA PRO A 202 11.79 7.96 22.68
C PRO A 202 11.86 6.61 21.96
N VAL A 203 12.89 6.43 21.13
CA VAL A 203 13.16 5.14 20.51
C VAL A 203 14.04 4.35 21.48
N VAL A 204 13.46 3.33 22.12
CA VAL A 204 14.17 2.40 23.00
C VAL A 204 14.38 1.10 22.24
N PHE A 205 15.65 0.72 22.06
CA PHE A 205 16.06 -0.54 21.44
C PHE A 205 16.30 -1.61 22.51
#